data_AF-A0A8I1STL0-F1
#
_entry.id   AF-A0A8I1STL0-F1
#
_cell.length_a   1.000
_cell.length_b   1.000
_cell.length_c   1.000
_cell.angle_alpha   90.00
_cell.angle_beta   90.00
_cell.angle_gamma   90.00
#
_symmetry.space_group_name_H-M   'P 1'
#
loop_
_entity.id
_entity.type
_entity.pdbx_description
1 polymer ?
#
loop_
_entity_poly.entity_id
_entity_poly.type
_entity_poly.pdbx_seq_one_letter_code
_entity_poly.pdbx_strand_id
1 'polypeptide(L)'
;MKILSLSALACFLCLSLAPAQTIHLDDAQALEIGRRIWKNECAGTVEGLTSWNKGEDFASLGIGHFIWYPRGKSGPFEESFPKLVIYLAGHGIMVPSWMRQACPWSTRAVFLADAQAPPMVQLRNLLRTTVPQQARFAALRLEQALPKMLAAMAPGDRERVRANFYRVAAQPLGMYALIDYVNFKGEGVSPTERYNGKGWGLLQVLLTMSPSGDPLAAFARAADQVLTTRVKNSPPERNEAKWLPGWRNRIATYTR
;
A
#
# COMPACT_ATOMS: atom_id res chain seq x y z
N MET A 1 -19.60 -67.20 3.27
CA MET A 1 -20.11 -65.87 2.84
C MET A 1 -20.32 -65.04 4.09
N LYS A 2 -19.41 -64.11 4.41
CA LYS A 2 -19.59 -62.63 4.45
C LYS A 2 -20.89 -62.22 5.18
N ILE A 3 -20.90 -61.29 6.14
CA ILE A 3 -20.44 -59.90 6.05
C ILE A 3 -20.16 -59.37 7.48
N LEU A 4 -18.96 -58.80 7.72
CA LEU A 4 -18.69 -57.92 8.88
C LEU A 4 -19.28 -56.53 8.57
N SER A 5 -20.09 -56.00 9.48
CA SER A 5 -20.58 -54.62 9.43
C SER A 5 -19.54 -53.67 10.03
N LEU A 6 -18.85 -52.90 9.17
CA LEU A 6 -18.02 -51.78 9.58
C LEU A 6 -18.89 -50.52 9.71
N SER A 7 -19.12 -50.06 10.94
CA SER A 7 -19.69 -48.74 11.20
C SER A 7 -18.61 -47.69 11.02
N ALA A 8 -18.61 -46.99 9.88
CA ALA A 8 -17.73 -45.85 9.63
C ALA A 8 -18.33 -44.60 10.31
N LEU A 9 -17.70 -44.14 11.39
CA LEU A 9 -18.01 -42.87 12.04
C LEU A 9 -17.43 -41.73 11.19
N ALA A 10 -18.27 -41.09 10.37
CA ALA A 10 -17.89 -39.93 9.59
C ALA A 10 -17.75 -38.70 10.51
N CYS A 11 -16.52 -38.43 10.95
CA CYS A 11 -16.18 -37.21 11.67
C CYS A 11 -16.13 -36.05 10.66
N PHE A 12 -17.23 -35.31 10.51
CA PHE A 12 -17.26 -34.07 9.74
C PHE A 12 -16.44 -33.02 10.49
N LEU A 13 -15.18 -32.82 10.08
CA LEU A 13 -14.44 -31.60 10.40
C LEU A 13 -15.17 -30.43 9.74
N CYS A 14 -16.00 -29.73 10.51
CA CYS A 14 -16.43 -28.38 10.17
C CYS A 14 -15.21 -27.47 10.24
N LEU A 15 -14.52 -27.30 9.10
CA LEU A 15 -13.62 -26.17 8.90
C LEU A 15 -14.48 -24.90 8.96
N SER A 16 -14.53 -24.25 10.12
CA SER A 16 -15.07 -22.91 10.25
C SER A 16 -14.19 -21.96 9.43
N LEU A 17 -14.60 -21.68 8.20
CA LEU A 17 -14.07 -20.54 7.43
C LEU A 17 -14.44 -19.29 8.23
N ALA A 18 -13.46 -18.72 8.95
CA ALA A 18 -13.62 -17.41 9.55
C ALA A 18 -14.06 -16.44 8.44
N PRO A 19 -15.15 -15.66 8.64
CA PRO A 19 -15.60 -14.72 7.62
C PRO A 19 -14.44 -13.78 7.27
N ALA A 20 -14.28 -13.49 5.98
CA ALA A 20 -13.31 -12.52 5.51
C ALA A 20 -13.63 -11.18 6.20
N GLN A 21 -12.73 -10.74 7.09
CA GLN A 21 -12.92 -9.49 7.81
C GLN A 21 -12.67 -8.35 6.83
N THR A 22 -13.74 -7.67 6.42
CA THR A 22 -13.66 -6.50 5.55
C THR A 22 -13.13 -5.30 6.33
N ILE A 23 -12.03 -4.74 5.88
CA ILE A 23 -11.46 -3.47 6.28
C ILE A 23 -12.36 -2.34 5.77
N HIS A 24 -13.14 -1.77 6.67
CA HIS A 24 -13.91 -0.57 6.42
C HIS A 24 -13.41 0.56 7.32
N LEU A 25 -13.08 1.70 6.73
CA LEU A 25 -12.69 2.91 7.48
C LEU A 25 -13.89 3.85 7.64
N ASP A 26 -14.26 4.14 8.87
CA ASP A 26 -15.19 5.22 9.16
C ASP A 26 -14.61 6.60 8.77
N ASP A 27 -15.41 7.65 8.85
CA ASP A 27 -14.99 9.00 8.42
C ASP A 27 -13.84 9.56 9.25
N ALA A 28 -13.83 9.33 10.56
CA ALA A 28 -12.79 9.82 11.44
C ALA A 28 -11.47 9.08 11.18
N GLN A 29 -11.53 7.75 11.05
CA GLN A 29 -10.39 6.90 10.71
C GLN A 29 -9.81 7.27 9.34
N ALA A 30 -10.65 7.38 8.32
CA ALA A 30 -10.21 7.72 6.97
C ALA A 30 -9.54 9.09 6.91
N LEU A 31 -10.09 10.09 7.62
CA LEU A 31 -9.51 11.42 7.71
C LEU A 31 -8.15 11.40 8.44
N GLU A 32 -8.07 10.73 9.59
CA GLU A 32 -6.84 10.66 10.38
C GLU A 32 -5.72 9.92 9.65
N ILE A 33 -6.03 8.73 9.12
CA ILE A 33 -5.08 7.95 8.30
C ILE A 33 -4.64 8.77 7.09
N GLY A 34 -5.59 9.39 6.39
CA GLY A 34 -5.30 10.23 5.21
C GLY A 34 -4.36 11.39 5.54
N ARG A 35 -4.55 12.08 6.67
CA ARG A 35 -3.67 13.17 7.11
C ARG A 35 -2.27 12.69 7.46
N ARG A 36 -2.14 11.53 8.12
CA ARG A 36 -0.83 10.96 8.45
C ARG A 36 -0.05 10.57 7.20
N ILE A 37 -0.71 9.90 6.26
CA ILE A 37 -0.10 9.54 4.97
C ILE A 37 0.27 10.83 4.21
N TRP A 38 -0.62 11.83 4.17
CA TRP A 38 -0.33 13.10 3.52
C TRP A 38 0.91 13.80 4.11
N LYS A 39 1.06 13.76 5.43
CA LYS A 39 2.24 14.29 6.11
C LYS A 39 3.51 13.54 5.73
N ASN A 40 3.47 12.22 5.64
CA ASN A 40 4.64 11.40 5.29
C ASN A 40 5.05 11.56 3.82
N GLU A 41 4.06 11.59 2.92
CA GLU A 41 4.28 11.50 1.47
C GLU A 41 4.46 12.86 0.81
N CYS A 42 3.72 13.87 1.26
CA CYS A 42 3.72 15.21 0.62
C CYS A 42 4.16 16.33 1.57
N ALA A 43 4.76 15.98 2.70
CA ALA A 43 5.06 16.91 3.81
C ALA A 43 3.82 17.68 4.32
N GLY A 44 2.61 17.18 4.04
CA GLY A 44 1.34 17.85 4.37
C GLY A 44 1.04 19.08 3.51
N THR A 45 1.76 19.29 2.40
CA THR A 45 1.56 20.44 1.51
C THR A 45 0.65 20.10 0.33
N VAL A 46 -0.03 21.10 -0.23
CA VAL A 46 -0.91 20.93 -1.39
C VAL A 46 -0.09 20.72 -2.66
N GLU A 47 1.06 21.39 -2.76
CA GLU A 47 2.02 21.27 -3.85
C GLU A 47 2.57 19.85 -3.93
N GLY A 48 2.87 19.24 -2.78
CA GLY A 48 3.39 17.89 -2.69
C GLY A 48 2.40 16.80 -3.14
N LEU A 49 1.10 17.10 -3.30
CA LEU A 49 0.12 16.17 -3.86
C LEU A 49 0.35 15.90 -5.35
N THR A 50 1.27 16.63 -5.99
CA THR A 50 1.57 16.48 -7.41
C THR A 50 3.08 16.49 -7.60
N SER A 51 3.63 15.42 -8.14
CA SER A 51 5.06 15.32 -8.40
C SER A 51 5.33 14.56 -9.69
N TRP A 52 6.50 14.80 -10.27
CA TRP A 52 7.03 14.03 -11.39
C TRP A 52 8.54 14.01 -11.24
N ASN A 53 9.11 12.86 -10.84
CA ASN A 53 10.53 12.80 -10.54
C ASN A 53 11.37 12.77 -11.81
N LYS A 54 12.63 13.20 -11.70
CA LYS A 54 13.57 13.12 -12.81
C LYS A 54 13.83 11.64 -13.13
N GLY A 55 13.67 11.26 -14.40
CA GLY A 55 13.86 9.87 -14.86
C GLY A 55 12.60 9.02 -14.85
N GLU A 56 11.45 9.56 -14.42
CA GLU A 56 10.15 8.90 -14.54
C GLU A 56 9.40 9.39 -15.79
N ASP A 57 8.53 8.52 -16.32
CA ASP A 57 7.67 8.81 -17.47
C ASP A 57 6.20 9.08 -17.09
N PHE A 58 5.93 9.32 -15.81
CA PHE A 58 4.60 9.47 -15.24
C PHE A 58 4.53 10.56 -14.17
N ALA A 59 3.33 11.10 -13.97
CA ALA A 59 3.02 11.91 -12.79
C ALA A 59 2.64 11.01 -11.61
N SER A 60 3.03 11.43 -10.40
CA SER A 60 2.67 10.79 -9.14
C SER A 60 1.81 11.74 -8.31
N LEU A 61 0.60 11.27 -7.97
CA LEU A 61 -0.50 12.12 -7.52
C LEU A 61 -1.10 11.69 -6.19
N GLY A 62 -1.59 12.64 -5.42
CA GLY A 62 -2.34 12.41 -4.19
C GLY A 62 -1.50 11.81 -3.07
N ILE A 63 -2.17 11.49 -1.96
CA ILE A 63 -1.49 10.94 -0.77
C ILE A 63 -1.00 9.51 -0.99
N GLY A 64 -1.51 8.82 -2.01
CA GLY A 64 -1.13 7.44 -2.35
C GLY A 64 -0.11 7.32 -3.48
N HIS A 65 0.49 8.43 -3.93
CA HIS A 65 1.42 8.47 -5.07
C HIS A 65 0.87 7.76 -6.32
N PHE A 66 -0.42 7.98 -6.61
CA PHE A 66 -1.14 7.36 -7.72
C PHE A 66 -0.49 7.74 -9.05
N ILE A 67 -0.05 6.72 -9.79
CA ILE A 67 0.69 6.86 -11.04
C ILE A 67 -0.30 7.19 -12.16
N TRP A 68 0.03 8.20 -12.97
CA TRP A 68 -0.73 8.61 -14.16
C TRP A 68 0.21 8.79 -15.37
N TYR A 69 0.05 7.93 -16.37
CA TYR A 69 0.85 7.95 -17.59
C TYR A 69 0.25 8.90 -18.64
N PRO A 70 1.11 9.59 -19.41
CA PRO A 70 0.68 10.31 -20.60
C PRO A 70 0.08 9.39 -21.65
N ARG A 71 -0.74 9.97 -22.54
CA ARG A 71 -1.34 9.21 -23.65
C ARG A 71 -0.26 8.48 -24.46
N GLY A 72 -0.47 7.18 -24.70
CA GLY A 72 0.43 6.34 -25.49
C GLY A 72 1.73 5.95 -24.77
N LYS A 73 1.89 6.32 -23.50
CA LYS A 73 2.98 5.86 -22.65
C LYS A 73 2.50 4.78 -21.69
N SER A 74 3.38 3.85 -21.40
CA SER A 74 3.24 2.84 -20.36
C SER A 74 4.62 2.65 -19.71
N GLY A 75 4.64 2.15 -18.47
CA GLY A 75 5.87 1.84 -17.78
C GLY A 75 5.79 0.54 -17.00
N PRO A 76 6.87 0.18 -16.29
CA PRO A 76 6.93 -1.06 -15.53
C PRO A 76 6.06 -1.05 -14.27
N PHE A 77 5.49 0.12 -13.91
CA PHE A 77 4.68 0.29 -12.72
C PHE A 77 3.19 0.32 -13.07
N GLU A 78 2.37 -0.16 -12.14
CA GLU A 78 0.92 -0.20 -12.28
C GLU A 78 0.33 1.22 -12.25
N GLU A 79 -0.39 1.59 -13.32
CA GLU A 79 -1.12 2.84 -13.37
C GLU A 79 -2.33 2.80 -12.41
N SER A 80 -2.38 3.77 -11.48
CA SER A 80 -3.33 3.72 -10.35
C SER A 80 -4.20 4.96 -10.23
N PHE A 81 -3.84 6.09 -10.83
CA PHE A 81 -4.69 7.29 -10.80
C PHE A 81 -6.05 7.11 -11.51
N PRO A 82 -6.13 6.46 -12.69
CA PRO A 82 -7.42 6.16 -13.32
C PRO A 82 -8.34 5.32 -12.43
N LYS A 83 -7.77 4.39 -11.64
CA LYS A 83 -8.53 3.56 -10.70
C LYS A 83 -9.08 4.38 -9.53
N LEU A 84 -8.29 5.32 -9.00
CA LEU A 84 -8.78 6.29 -8.02
C LEU A 84 -9.92 7.14 -8.61
N VAL A 85 -9.77 7.63 -9.84
CA VAL A 85 -10.80 8.46 -10.49
C VAL A 85 -12.12 7.70 -10.65
N ILE A 86 -12.08 6.44 -11.07
CA ILE A 86 -13.26 5.56 -11.13
C ILE A 86 -13.87 5.39 -9.75
N TYR A 87 -13.05 5.12 -8.73
CA TYR A 87 -13.49 4.98 -7.35
C TYR A 87 -14.20 6.25 -6.86
N LEU A 88 -13.59 7.42 -7.02
CA LEU A 88 -14.18 8.71 -6.61
C LEU A 88 -15.52 8.95 -7.30
N ALA A 89 -15.60 8.74 -8.61
CA ALA A 89 -16.83 8.90 -9.37
C ALA A 89 -17.93 7.93 -8.90
N GLY A 90 -17.58 6.68 -8.62
CA GLY A 90 -18.50 5.68 -8.07
C GLY A 90 -19.03 6.01 -6.67
N HIS A 91 -18.35 6.90 -5.93
CA HIS A 91 -18.77 7.40 -4.62
C HIS A 91 -19.41 8.80 -4.70
N GLY A 92 -19.89 9.19 -5.89
CA GLY A 92 -20.62 10.45 -6.07
C GLY A 92 -19.75 11.71 -6.09
N ILE A 93 -18.42 11.58 -6.10
CA ILE A 93 -17.52 12.72 -6.22
C ILE A 93 -17.47 13.18 -7.67
N MET A 94 -17.73 14.46 -7.89
CA MET A 94 -17.62 15.06 -9.23
C MET A 94 -16.16 15.15 -9.67
N VAL A 95 -15.74 14.22 -10.53
CA VAL A 95 -14.44 14.26 -11.18
C VAL A 95 -14.54 14.93 -12.56
N PRO A 96 -13.78 16.01 -12.85
CA PRO A 96 -13.70 16.61 -14.17
C PRO A 96 -13.41 15.59 -15.28
N SER A 97 -14.08 15.71 -16.42
CA SER A 97 -14.00 14.72 -17.51
C SER A 97 -12.58 14.52 -18.05
N TRP A 98 -11.76 15.57 -18.06
CA TRP A 98 -10.37 15.48 -18.53
C TRP A 98 -9.49 14.61 -17.62
N MET A 99 -9.79 14.52 -16.32
CA MET A 99 -9.06 13.65 -15.39
C MET A 99 -9.42 12.16 -15.55
N ARG A 100 -10.48 11.85 -16.31
CA ARG A 100 -10.87 10.46 -16.65
C ARG A 100 -10.12 9.93 -17.88
N GLN A 101 -9.30 10.76 -18.51
CA GLN A 101 -8.49 10.41 -19.67
C GLN A 101 -7.03 10.14 -19.23
N ALA A 102 -6.14 9.90 -20.19
CA ALA A 102 -4.71 9.84 -19.94
C ALA A 102 -4.16 11.19 -19.45
N CYS A 103 -3.01 11.17 -18.78
CA CYS A 103 -2.36 12.38 -18.25
C CYS A 103 -2.17 13.41 -19.38
N PRO A 104 -2.67 14.66 -19.21
CA PRO A 104 -2.61 15.66 -20.27
C PRO A 104 -1.19 16.22 -20.47
N TRP A 105 -0.34 16.11 -19.45
CA TRP A 105 1.05 16.54 -19.52
C TRP A 105 1.90 15.45 -20.20
N SER A 106 2.35 15.72 -21.43
CA SER A 106 3.15 14.78 -22.22
C SER A 106 4.55 14.53 -21.67
N THR A 107 5.08 15.50 -20.92
CA THR A 107 6.42 15.46 -20.35
C THR A 107 6.47 16.13 -18.98
N ARG A 108 7.48 15.76 -18.18
CA ARG A 108 7.82 16.43 -16.93
C ARG A 108 8.00 17.94 -17.10
N ALA A 109 8.60 18.40 -18.20
CA ALA A 109 8.83 19.84 -18.42
C ALA A 109 7.50 20.60 -18.50
N VAL A 110 6.53 20.06 -19.26
CA VAL A 110 5.20 20.65 -19.41
C VAL A 110 4.44 20.58 -18.07
N PHE A 111 4.51 19.47 -17.35
CA PHE A 111 3.93 19.33 -16.01
C PHE A 111 4.43 20.38 -15.01
N LEU A 112 5.74 20.67 -15.04
CA LEU A 112 6.34 21.67 -14.15
C LEU A 112 6.04 23.11 -14.59
N ALA A 113 6.01 23.39 -15.89
CA ALA A 113 5.62 24.69 -16.40
C ALA A 113 4.17 25.04 -16.01
N ASP A 114 3.30 24.03 -16.01
CA ASP A 114 1.89 24.15 -15.64
C ASP A 114 1.65 24.08 -14.13
N ALA A 115 2.68 24.16 -13.29
CA ALA A 115 2.54 23.99 -11.83
C ALA A 115 1.49 24.93 -11.21
N GLN A 116 1.21 26.08 -11.81
CA GLN A 116 0.17 27.03 -11.37
C GLN A 116 -0.96 27.21 -12.40
N ALA A 117 -0.97 26.43 -13.48
CA ALA A 117 -2.02 26.51 -14.49
C ALA A 117 -3.37 26.01 -13.93
N PRO A 118 -4.52 26.51 -14.44
CA PRO A 118 -5.83 26.11 -13.95
C PRO A 118 -6.07 24.59 -13.87
N PRO A 119 -5.63 23.74 -14.84
CA PRO A 119 -5.78 22.30 -14.72
C PRO A 119 -5.03 21.70 -13.53
N MET A 120 -3.82 22.18 -13.23
CA MET A 120 -3.02 21.71 -12.08
C MET A 120 -3.66 22.11 -10.75
N VAL A 121 -4.15 23.36 -10.66
CA VAL A 121 -4.86 23.85 -9.47
C VAL A 121 -6.14 23.05 -9.23
N GLN A 122 -6.90 22.75 -10.29
CA GLN A 122 -8.11 21.93 -10.20
C GLN A 122 -7.79 20.49 -9.76
N LEU A 123 -6.71 19.89 -10.28
CA LEU A 123 -6.24 18.57 -9.87
C LEU A 123 -5.86 18.54 -8.37
N ARG A 124 -5.06 19.51 -7.92
CA ARG A 124 -4.70 19.62 -6.49
C ARG A 124 -5.91 19.83 -5.61
N ASN A 125 -6.92 20.59 -6.06
CA ASN A 125 -8.13 20.78 -5.28
C ASN A 125 -8.92 19.47 -5.14
N LEU A 126 -9.07 18.68 -6.21
CA LEU A 126 -9.69 17.35 -6.12
C LEU A 126 -8.92 16.46 -5.15
N LEU A 127 -7.60 16.37 -5.29
CA LEU A 127 -6.75 15.53 -4.43
C LEU A 127 -6.81 15.96 -2.96
N ARG A 128 -6.77 17.27 -2.68
CA ARG A 128 -6.83 17.80 -1.31
C ARG A 128 -8.19 17.57 -0.65
N THR A 129 -9.27 17.74 -1.40
CA THR A 129 -10.65 17.62 -0.86
C THR A 129 -11.11 16.16 -0.74
N THR A 130 -10.37 15.21 -1.31
CA THR A 130 -10.69 13.78 -1.30
C THR A 130 -9.71 12.93 -0.49
N VAL A 131 -8.96 13.54 0.44
CA VAL A 131 -7.99 12.83 1.29
C VAL A 131 -8.59 11.62 2.03
N PRO A 132 -9.79 11.70 2.66
CA PRO A 132 -10.41 10.53 3.28
C PRO A 132 -10.75 9.42 2.26
N GLN A 133 -11.23 9.79 1.07
CA GLN A 133 -11.57 8.84 0.01
C GLN A 133 -10.31 8.17 -0.55
N GLN A 134 -9.19 8.88 -0.65
CA GLN A 134 -7.91 8.28 -1.02
C GLN A 134 -7.42 7.27 0.03
N ALA A 135 -7.61 7.57 1.32
CA ALA A 135 -7.28 6.63 2.40
C ALA A 135 -8.16 5.36 2.32
N ARG A 136 -9.46 5.51 2.07
CA ARG A 136 -10.37 4.37 1.84
C ARG A 136 -10.01 3.56 0.61
N PHE A 137 -9.67 4.22 -0.49
CA PHE A 137 -9.20 3.53 -1.68
C PHE A 137 -7.91 2.74 -1.43
N ALA A 138 -6.99 3.29 -0.62
CA ALA A 138 -5.79 2.58 -0.20
C ALA A 138 -6.10 1.39 0.74
N ALA A 139 -7.09 1.50 1.62
CA ALA A 139 -7.57 0.39 2.44
C ALA A 139 -8.16 -0.74 1.56
N LEU A 140 -8.97 -0.41 0.56
CA LEU A 140 -9.54 -1.36 -0.39
C LEU A 140 -8.43 -2.09 -1.18
N ARG A 141 -7.40 -1.37 -1.60
CA ARG A 141 -6.21 -1.97 -2.24
C ARG A 141 -5.46 -2.89 -1.29
N LEU A 142 -5.32 -2.53 -0.02
CA LEU A 142 -4.66 -3.35 0.99
C LEU A 142 -5.41 -4.67 1.22
N GLU A 143 -6.75 -4.65 1.26
CA GLU A 143 -7.55 -5.88 1.31
C GLU A 143 -7.26 -6.81 0.13
N GLN A 144 -7.18 -6.24 -1.07
CA GLN A 144 -6.87 -6.98 -2.29
C GLN A 144 -5.41 -7.49 -2.34
N ALA A 145 -4.50 -6.82 -1.63
CA ALA A 145 -3.10 -7.23 -1.53
C ALA A 145 -2.92 -8.50 -0.69
N LEU A 146 -3.73 -8.71 0.36
CA LEU A 146 -3.58 -9.86 1.25
C LEU A 146 -3.70 -11.21 0.52
N PRO A 147 -4.74 -11.49 -0.30
CA PRO A 147 -4.82 -12.72 -1.09
C PRO A 147 -3.62 -12.92 -2.03
N LYS A 148 -3.11 -11.85 -2.66
CA LYS A 148 -1.93 -11.91 -3.52
C LYS A 148 -0.68 -12.33 -2.73
N MET A 149 -0.47 -11.72 -1.56
CA MET A 149 0.64 -12.08 -0.66
C MET A 149 0.57 -13.55 -0.25
N LEU A 150 -0.61 -14.04 0.15
CA LEU A 150 -0.83 -15.43 0.53
C LEU A 150 -0.59 -16.41 -0.64
N ALA A 151 -1.00 -16.04 -1.85
CA ALA A 151 -0.76 -16.85 -3.04
C ALA A 151 0.73 -16.93 -3.42
N ALA A 152 1.50 -15.88 -3.16
CA ALA A 152 2.92 -15.77 -3.50
C ALA A 152 3.89 -16.52 -2.56
N MET A 153 3.39 -17.24 -1.54
CA MET A 153 4.22 -17.94 -0.54
C MET A 153 3.87 -19.42 -0.36
N ALA A 154 4.79 -20.13 0.30
CA ALA A 154 4.61 -21.52 0.70
C ALA A 154 3.42 -21.70 1.67
N PRO A 155 2.65 -22.80 1.59
CA PRO A 155 1.44 -22.99 2.40
C PRO A 155 1.65 -22.87 3.91
N GLY A 156 2.78 -23.35 4.44
CA GLY A 156 3.06 -23.37 5.89
C GLY A 156 3.17 -21.98 6.53
N ASP A 157 3.43 -20.93 5.75
CA ASP A 157 3.56 -19.56 6.27
C ASP A 157 2.28 -18.72 6.16
N ARG A 158 1.28 -19.21 5.42
CA ARG A 158 0.07 -18.42 5.09
C ARG A 158 -0.72 -18.03 6.32
N GLU A 159 -0.94 -18.96 7.24
CA GLU A 159 -1.68 -18.67 8.48
C GLU A 159 -0.93 -17.68 9.37
N ARG A 160 0.39 -17.78 9.46
CA ARG A 160 1.21 -16.83 10.21
C ARG A 160 1.08 -15.41 9.67
N VAL A 161 1.20 -15.25 8.34
CA VAL A 161 1.08 -13.92 7.70
C VAL A 161 -0.33 -13.37 7.86
N ARG A 162 -1.36 -14.19 7.65
CA ARG A 162 -2.75 -13.79 7.84
C ARG A 162 -3.02 -13.37 9.29
N ALA A 163 -2.57 -14.15 10.27
CA ALA A 163 -2.73 -13.84 11.68
C ALA A 163 -2.01 -12.54 12.07
N ASN A 164 -0.76 -12.35 11.65
CA ASN A 164 -0.04 -11.11 11.89
C ASN A 164 -0.70 -9.90 11.23
N PHE A 165 -1.22 -10.04 10.00
CA PHE A 165 -1.95 -8.99 9.32
C PHE A 165 -3.15 -8.51 10.15
N TYR A 166 -4.03 -9.43 10.56
CA TYR A 166 -5.22 -9.06 11.32
C TYR A 166 -4.90 -8.61 12.76
N ARG A 167 -3.83 -9.13 13.38
CA ARG A 167 -3.33 -8.62 14.67
C ARG A 167 -2.94 -7.15 14.58
N VAL A 168 -2.28 -6.74 13.50
CA VAL A 168 -1.94 -5.33 13.26
C VAL A 168 -3.22 -4.56 12.93
N ALA A 169 -4.03 -5.02 11.98
CA ALA A 169 -5.24 -4.33 11.52
C ALA A 169 -6.24 -4.03 12.65
N ALA A 170 -6.31 -4.90 13.67
CA ALA A 170 -7.17 -4.72 14.83
C ALA A 170 -6.71 -3.60 15.81
N GLN A 171 -5.51 -3.04 15.64
CA GLN A 171 -5.01 -1.96 16.50
C GLN A 171 -5.48 -0.59 16.02
N PRO A 172 -5.60 0.41 16.92
CA PRO A 172 -6.03 1.77 16.54
C PRO A 172 -5.22 2.43 15.42
N LEU A 173 -3.90 2.22 15.39
CA LEU A 173 -3.00 2.69 14.31
C LEU A 173 -2.67 1.60 13.28
N GLY A 174 -3.30 0.43 13.38
CA GLY A 174 -3.05 -0.73 12.56
C GLY A 174 -3.23 -0.48 11.08
N MET A 175 -4.38 0.06 10.73
CA MET A 175 -4.71 0.37 9.33
C MET A 175 -3.81 1.44 8.75
N TYR A 176 -3.44 2.46 9.54
CA TYR A 176 -2.43 3.43 9.14
C TYR A 176 -1.10 2.74 8.81
N ALA A 177 -0.58 1.92 9.71
CA ALA A 177 0.72 1.27 9.54
C ALA A 177 0.76 0.35 8.30
N LEU A 178 -0.29 -0.46 8.09
CA LEU A 178 -0.37 -1.39 6.96
C LEU A 178 -0.50 -0.64 5.62
N ILE A 179 -1.38 0.36 5.54
CA ILE A 179 -1.58 1.17 4.32
C ILE A 179 -0.31 1.95 3.99
N ASP A 180 0.25 2.64 4.98
CA ASP A 180 1.47 3.43 4.81
C ASP A 180 2.63 2.55 4.34
N TYR A 181 2.82 1.37 4.91
CA TYR A 181 3.91 0.48 4.49
C TYR A 181 3.75 -0.02 3.05
N VAL A 182 2.54 -0.36 2.62
CA VAL A 182 2.28 -0.75 1.22
C VAL A 182 2.55 0.41 0.27
N ASN A 183 2.11 1.63 0.58
CA ASN A 183 2.41 2.80 -0.25
C ASN A 183 3.92 3.12 -0.28
N PHE A 184 4.60 2.89 0.85
CA PHE A 184 6.01 3.21 1.04
C PHE A 184 6.98 2.20 0.40
N LYS A 185 6.67 0.90 0.47
CA LYS A 185 7.60 -0.20 0.14
C LYS A 185 6.97 -1.33 -0.68
N GLY A 186 5.67 -1.27 -0.96
CA GLY A 186 4.96 -2.25 -1.77
C GLY A 186 4.45 -3.46 -0.98
N GLU A 187 3.69 -4.31 -1.68
CA GLU A 187 3.08 -5.53 -1.13
C GLU A 187 4.14 -6.61 -0.82
N GLY A 188 5.27 -6.60 -1.54
CA GLY A 188 6.36 -7.58 -1.36
C GLY A 188 6.19 -8.88 -2.15
N VAL A 189 5.34 -8.87 -3.18
CA VAL A 189 5.07 -10.01 -4.07
C VAL A 189 5.92 -10.02 -5.35
N SER A 190 6.48 -8.87 -5.74
CA SER A 190 7.28 -8.77 -6.96
C SER A 190 8.60 -9.57 -6.86
N PRO A 191 8.93 -10.42 -7.85
CA PRO A 191 10.25 -11.05 -7.94
C PRO A 191 11.39 -10.06 -8.18
N THR A 192 11.12 -8.93 -8.82
CA THR A 192 12.15 -7.92 -9.17
C THR A 192 12.46 -6.97 -8.01
N GLU A 193 11.60 -6.93 -6.98
CA GLU A 193 11.79 -6.13 -5.76
C GLU A 193 12.51 -6.94 -4.68
N ARG A 194 13.66 -7.51 -5.05
CA ARG A 194 14.48 -8.37 -4.17
C ARG A 194 15.97 -8.11 -4.39
N TYR A 195 16.74 -8.20 -3.31
CA TYR A 195 18.19 -8.32 -3.38
C TYR A 195 18.60 -9.65 -2.76
N ASN A 196 19.38 -10.45 -3.48
CA ASN A 196 19.79 -11.80 -3.03
C ASN A 196 18.60 -12.66 -2.58
N GLY A 197 17.48 -12.57 -3.31
CA GLY A 197 16.22 -13.27 -2.98
C GLY A 197 15.41 -12.69 -1.82
N LYS A 198 15.94 -11.69 -1.09
CA LYS A 198 15.27 -11.03 0.03
C LYS A 198 14.45 -9.83 -0.45
N GLY A 199 13.13 -9.92 -0.31
CA GLY A 199 12.22 -8.80 -0.55
C GLY A 199 12.11 -7.85 0.65
N TRP A 200 11.40 -6.75 0.47
CA TRP A 200 11.26 -5.70 1.49
C TRP A 200 9.84 -5.10 1.62
N GLY A 201 8.85 -5.72 0.99
CA GLY A 201 7.47 -5.25 1.07
C GLY A 201 6.74 -5.79 2.30
N LEU A 202 5.45 -5.46 2.41
CA LEU A 202 4.61 -5.80 3.57
C LEU A 202 4.65 -7.30 3.90
N LEU A 203 4.66 -8.16 2.88
CA LEU A 203 4.80 -9.61 3.05
C LEU A 203 6.00 -9.98 3.93
N GLN A 204 7.17 -9.43 3.66
CA GLN A 204 8.39 -9.76 4.40
C GLN A 204 8.34 -9.23 5.84
N VAL A 205 7.67 -8.10 6.08
CA VAL A 205 7.44 -7.59 7.44
C VAL A 205 6.55 -8.53 8.22
N LEU A 206 5.42 -8.97 7.66
CA LEU A 206 4.49 -9.87 8.34
C LEU A 206 5.10 -11.25 8.62
N LEU A 207 5.99 -11.74 7.76
CA LEU A 207 6.77 -12.96 7.99
C LEU A 207 7.82 -12.82 9.11
N THR A 208 8.45 -11.65 9.20
CA THR A 208 9.49 -11.35 10.20
C THR A 208 8.90 -11.00 11.56
N MET A 209 7.66 -10.48 11.58
CA MET A 209 6.96 -10.03 12.76
C MET A 209 6.73 -11.16 13.78
N SER A 210 7.07 -10.88 15.04
CA SER A 210 6.80 -11.79 16.16
C SER A 210 5.30 -12.08 16.30
N PRO A 211 4.88 -13.36 16.47
CA PRO A 211 3.49 -13.72 16.69
C PRO A 211 2.96 -13.33 18.08
N SER A 212 3.82 -12.81 18.97
CA SER A 212 3.48 -12.43 20.35
C SER A 212 3.84 -10.97 20.66
N GLY A 213 3.36 -10.48 21.80
CA GLY A 213 3.56 -9.10 22.27
C GLY A 213 2.68 -8.07 21.58
N ASP A 214 2.99 -6.79 21.81
CA ASP A 214 2.29 -5.65 21.20
C ASP A 214 2.40 -5.70 19.65
N PRO A 215 1.27 -5.76 18.91
CA PRO A 215 1.31 -5.94 17.45
C PRO A 215 1.98 -4.79 16.71
N LEU A 216 1.75 -3.52 17.10
CA LEU A 216 2.33 -2.37 16.40
C LEU A 216 3.84 -2.26 16.62
N ALA A 217 4.31 -2.48 17.84
CA ALA A 217 5.73 -2.49 18.16
C ALA A 217 6.44 -3.69 17.50
N ALA A 218 5.80 -4.86 17.43
CA ALA A 218 6.33 -6.01 16.71
C ALA A 218 6.40 -5.74 15.19
N PHE A 219 5.37 -5.11 14.62
CA PHE A 219 5.35 -4.69 13.23
C PHE A 219 6.45 -3.67 12.91
N ALA A 220 6.59 -2.62 13.73
CA ALA A 220 7.61 -1.59 13.55
C ALA A 220 9.05 -2.15 13.64
N ARG A 221 9.32 -3.04 14.59
CA ARG A 221 10.63 -3.73 14.68
C ARG A 221 10.91 -4.60 13.46
N ALA A 222 9.91 -5.36 12.99
CA ALA A 222 10.04 -6.18 11.81
C ALA A 222 10.28 -5.35 10.54
N ALA A 223 9.58 -4.22 10.40
CA ALA A 223 9.77 -3.26 9.32
C ALA A 223 11.21 -2.71 9.30
N ASP A 224 11.75 -2.32 10.46
CA ASP A 224 13.14 -1.86 10.56
C ASP A 224 14.15 -2.96 10.21
N GLN A 225 13.93 -4.19 10.69
CA GLN A 225 14.79 -5.33 10.38
C GLN A 225 14.80 -5.64 8.89
N VAL A 226 13.63 -5.65 8.25
CA VAL A 226 13.49 -5.89 6.80
C VAL A 226 14.23 -4.82 6.00
N LEU A 227 14.07 -3.54 6.34
CA LEU A 227 14.75 -2.45 5.64
C LEU A 227 16.26 -2.41 5.92
N THR A 228 16.69 -2.76 7.13
CA THR A 228 18.11 -2.93 7.45
C THR A 228 18.72 -4.06 6.62
N THR A 229 17.98 -5.16 6.44
CA THR A 229 18.39 -6.29 5.59
C THR A 229 18.49 -5.88 4.13
N ARG A 230 17.51 -5.11 3.63
CA ARG A 230 17.53 -4.54 2.28
C ARG A 230 18.80 -3.72 2.05
N VAL A 231 19.12 -2.78 2.94
CA VAL A 231 20.33 -1.94 2.82
C VAL A 231 21.59 -2.78 2.75
N LYS A 232 21.71 -3.80 3.62
CA LYS A 232 22.87 -4.70 3.64
C LYS A 232 23.05 -5.50 2.33
N ASN A 233 21.95 -5.75 1.61
CA ASN A 233 21.97 -6.50 0.35
C ASN A 233 21.92 -5.60 -0.89
N SER A 234 21.77 -4.29 -0.73
CA SER A 234 21.70 -3.35 -1.84
C SER A 234 23.02 -3.28 -2.60
N PRO A 235 23.01 -3.17 -3.94
CA PRO A 235 24.19 -2.85 -4.71
C PRO A 235 24.86 -1.56 -4.18
N PRO A 236 26.20 -1.55 -4.00
CA PRO A 236 26.92 -0.40 -3.42
C PRO A 236 26.66 0.93 -4.14
N GLU A 237 26.52 0.90 -5.46
CA GLU A 237 26.27 2.06 -6.31
C GLU A 237 24.93 2.76 -6.03
N ARG A 238 23.94 2.05 -5.46
CA ARG A 238 22.68 2.66 -5.03
C ARG A 238 22.83 3.44 -3.73
N ASN A 239 23.83 3.09 -2.90
CA ASN A 239 24.10 3.69 -1.60
C ASN A 239 22.84 3.83 -0.74
N GLU A 240 22.10 2.72 -0.56
CA GLU A 240 20.79 2.74 0.09
C GLU A 240 20.83 3.15 1.58
N ALA A 241 21.99 3.03 2.23
CA ALA A 241 22.19 3.36 3.64
C ALA A 241 21.81 4.80 3.98
N LYS A 242 21.95 5.74 3.05
CA LYS A 242 21.58 7.16 3.25
C LYS A 242 20.09 7.36 3.52
N TRP A 243 19.22 6.44 3.08
CA TRP A 243 17.77 6.55 3.23
C TRP A 243 17.24 5.90 4.52
N LEU A 244 18.01 4.98 5.11
CA LEU A 244 17.58 4.21 6.29
C LEU A 244 17.16 5.08 7.49
N PRO A 245 17.85 6.19 7.84
CA PRO A 245 17.39 7.06 8.91
C PRO A 245 16.00 7.64 8.67
N GLY A 246 15.72 8.09 7.44
CA GLY A 246 14.40 8.60 7.06
C GLY A 246 13.32 7.51 7.11
N TRP A 247 13.65 6.29 6.68
CA TRP A 247 12.75 5.15 6.77
C TRP A 247 12.41 4.78 8.21
N ARG A 248 13.38 4.83 9.12
CA ARG A 248 13.17 4.63 10.56
C ARG A 248 12.28 5.68 11.18
N ASN A 249 12.47 6.95 10.81
CA ASN A 249 11.60 8.04 11.26
C ASN A 249 10.15 7.81 10.84
N ARG A 250 9.92 7.33 9.61
CA ARG A 250 8.58 6.95 9.13
C ARG A 250 8.01 5.77 9.92
N ILE A 251 8.77 4.69 10.09
CA ILE A 251 8.34 3.51 10.87
C ILE A 251 8.00 3.86 12.32
N ALA A 252 8.74 4.79 12.94
CA ALA A 252 8.50 5.22 14.32
C ALA A 252 7.12 5.85 14.51
N THR A 253 6.45 6.31 13.45
CA THR A 253 5.08 6.84 13.52
C THR A 253 4.02 5.76 13.73
N TYR A 254 4.32 4.48 13.48
CA TYR A 254 3.36 3.39 13.62
C TYR A 254 3.00 3.09 15.08
N THR A 255 3.78 3.62 16.01
CA THR A 255 3.60 3.44 17.46
C THR A 255 3.47 4.78 18.19
N ARG A 256 3.12 5.87 17.48
CA ARG A 256 3.04 7.24 18.03
C ARG A 256 1.78 7.98 17.60
#